data_AF-A0AB33JHM0-F1
#
_entry.id   AF-A0AB33JHM0-F1
#
_cell.length_a   1.000
_cell.length_b   1.000
_cell.length_c   1.000
_cell.angle_alpha   90.00
_cell.angle_beta   90.00
_cell.angle_gamma   90.00
#
_symmetry.space_group_name_H-M   'P 1'
#
loop_
_entity.id
_entity.type
_entity.pdbx_description
1 polymer ?
#
loop_
_entity_poly.entity_id
_entity_poly.type
_entity_poly.pdbx_seq_one_letter_code
_entity_poly.pdbx_strand_id
1 'polypeptide(L)'
;MMTKIEMEAMEAVIGIRKEMAKANEIDWERRRYEIAKECMPTVYSIAVDVAKRKGDIMKPQYIASVAVDIADVLIEELKKKK
;
A
#
# COMPACT_ATOMS: atom_id res chain seq x y z
N MET A 1 24.36 36.61 -17.46
CA MET A 1 23.30 36.92 -16.48
C MET A 1 22.02 36.35 -17.05
N MET A 2 21.27 35.57 -16.27
CA MET A 2 20.00 34.98 -16.71
C MET A 2 18.93 36.07 -16.79
N THR A 3 18.08 36.04 -17.82
CA THR A 3 16.99 37.00 -18.01
C THR A 3 15.84 36.73 -17.04
N LYS A 4 15.00 37.73 -16.80
CA LYS A 4 13.81 37.60 -15.95
C LYS A 4 12.87 36.50 -16.44
N ILE A 5 12.70 36.38 -17.76
CA ILE A 5 11.86 35.35 -18.39
C ILE A 5 12.44 33.96 -18.14
N GLU A 6 13.76 33.79 -18.25
CA GLU A 6 14.43 32.52 -17.97
C GLU A 6 14.30 32.13 -16.49
N MET A 7 14.35 33.09 -15.56
CA MET A 7 14.11 32.84 -14.13
C MET A 7 12.67 32.37 -13.86
N GLU A 8 11.67 33.08 -14.39
CA GLU A 8 10.25 32.74 -14.23
C GLU A 8 9.94 31.37 -14.87
N ALA A 9 10.53 31.06 -16.03
CA ALA A 9 10.41 29.76 -16.67
C ALA A 9 11.01 28.64 -15.80
N MET A 10 12.18 28.87 -15.20
CA MET A 10 12.82 27.91 -14.30
C MET A 10 11.98 27.64 -13.04
N GLU A 11 11.41 28.68 -12.43
CA GLU A 11 10.51 28.55 -11.28
C GLU A 11 9.25 27.76 -11.63
N ALA A 12 8.65 28.01 -12.79
CA ALA A 12 7.49 27.27 -13.27
C ALA A 12 7.82 25.78 -13.48
N VAL A 13 8.97 25.46 -14.08
CA VAL A 13 9.43 24.07 -14.27
C VAL A 13 9.67 23.38 -12.93
N ILE A 14 10.28 24.06 -11.96
CA ILE A 14 10.47 23.52 -10.60
C ILE A 14 9.11 23.25 -9.94
N GLY A 15 8.16 24.18 -10.07
CA GLY A 15 6.80 24.02 -9.57
C GLY A 15 6.12 22.78 -10.14
N ILE A 16 6.14 22.62 -11.46
CA ILE A 16 5.58 21.46 -12.15
C ILE A 16 6.22 20.16 -11.66
N ARG A 17 7.55 20.12 -11.52
CA ARG A 17 8.24 18.91 -11.01
C ARG A 17 7.80 18.54 -9.59
N LYS A 18 7.64 19.53 -8.70
CA LYS A 18 7.17 19.29 -7.32
C LYS A 18 5.74 18.74 -7.30
N GLU A 19 4.84 19.33 -8.09
CA GLU A 19 3.45 18.88 -8.16
C GLU A 19 3.33 17.51 -8.83
N MET A 20 4.13 17.23 -9.87
CA MET A 20 4.23 15.90 -10.46
C MET A 20 4.78 14.85 -9.48
N ALA A 21 5.77 15.21 -8.65
CA ALA A 21 6.31 14.31 -7.65
C ALA A 21 5.24 13.94 -6.61
N LYS A 22 4.51 14.93 -6.09
CA LYS A 22 3.38 14.71 -5.16
C LYS A 22 2.25 13.90 -5.78
N ALA A 23 1.87 14.20 -7.03
CA ALA A 23 0.82 13.46 -7.72
C ALA A 23 1.18 11.98 -7.96
N ASN A 24 2.48 11.67 -8.00
CA ASN A 24 3.01 10.31 -8.12
C ASN A 24 3.37 9.67 -6.77
N GLU A 25 3.06 10.33 -5.64
CA GLU A 25 3.19 9.70 -4.33
C GLU A 25 2.16 8.57 -4.20
N ILE A 26 2.66 7.39 -3.84
CA ILE A 26 1.80 6.23 -3.61
C ILE A 26 1.15 6.42 -2.26
N ASP A 27 -0.19 6.39 -2.23
CA ASP A 27 -0.95 6.27 -1.00
C ASP A 27 -0.81 4.84 -0.46
N TRP A 28 0.18 4.67 0.42
CA TRP A 28 0.51 3.37 1.00
C TRP A 28 -0.56 2.84 1.94
N GLU A 29 -1.35 3.70 2.60
CA GLU A 29 -2.42 3.24 3.50
C GLU A 29 -3.60 2.72 2.67
N ARG A 30 -3.97 3.42 1.60
CA ARG A 30 -4.94 2.90 0.64
C ARG A 30 -4.48 1.57 0.05
N ARG A 31 -3.20 1.47 -0.34
CA ARG A 31 -2.66 0.24 -0.90
C ARG A 31 -2.68 -0.91 0.11
N ARG A 32 -2.39 -0.62 1.38
CA ARG A 32 -2.46 -1.58 2.50
C ARG A 32 -3.87 -2.14 2.66
N TYR A 33 -4.87 -1.26 2.69
CA TYR A 33 -6.27 -1.67 2.76
C TYR A 33 -6.69 -2.53 1.57
N GLU A 34 -6.31 -2.15 0.35
CA GLU A 34 -6.62 -2.91 -0.86
C GLU A 34 -6.01 -4.32 -0.82
N ILE A 35 -4.73 -4.45 -0.45
CA ILE A 35 -4.07 -5.75 -0.33
C ILE A 35 -4.74 -6.61 0.75
N ALA A 36 -4.97 -6.06 1.95
CA ALA A 36 -5.59 -6.80 3.04
C ALA A 36 -6.99 -7.30 2.63
N LYS A 37 -7.78 -6.45 1.98
CA LYS A 37 -9.10 -6.81 1.44
C LYS A 37 -9.01 -7.93 0.39
N GLU A 38 -8.04 -7.87 -0.52
CA GLU A 38 -7.82 -8.90 -1.54
C GLU A 38 -7.37 -10.24 -0.94
N CYS A 39 -6.58 -10.22 0.13
CA CYS A 39 -6.11 -11.43 0.81
C CYS A 39 -7.17 -12.09 1.72
N MET A 40 -8.10 -11.31 2.28
CA MET A 40 -9.07 -11.80 3.28
C MET A 40 -9.84 -13.07 2.88
N PRO A 41 -10.40 -13.20 1.65
CA PRO A 41 -11.13 -14.41 1.27
C PRO A 41 -10.28 -15.68 1.36
N THR A 42 -9.02 -15.61 0.93
CA THR A 42 -8.08 -16.73 1.00
C THR A 42 -7.73 -17.07 2.44
N VAL A 43 -7.37 -16.06 3.24
CA VAL A 43 -7.04 -16.24 4.67
C VAL A 43 -8.21 -16.85 5.43
N TYR A 44 -9.43 -16.36 5.19
CA TYR A 44 -10.65 -16.88 5.81
C TYR A 44 -10.92 -18.33 5.37
N SER A 45 -10.79 -18.65 4.08
CA SER A 45 -11.01 -20.02 3.59
C SER A 45 -10.05 -21.01 4.24
N ILE A 46 -8.76 -20.65 4.38
CA ILE A 46 -7.77 -21.48 5.05
C ILE A 46 -8.13 -21.66 6.53
N ALA A 47 -8.55 -20.59 7.22
CA ALA A 47 -8.96 -20.65 8.61
C ALA A 47 -10.15 -21.59 8.83
N VAL A 48 -11.16 -21.55 7.95
CA VAL A 48 -12.31 -22.46 7.97
C VAL A 48 -11.87 -23.92 7.77
N ASP A 49 -10.96 -24.18 6.83
CA ASP A 49 -10.48 -25.54 6.59
C ASP A 49 -9.67 -26.10 7.77
N VAL A 50 -8.87 -25.27 8.43
CA VAL A 50 -8.18 -25.63 9.67
C VAL A 50 -9.19 -25.92 10.77
N ALA A 51 -10.21 -25.08 10.93
CA ALA A 51 -11.25 -25.27 11.93
C ALA A 51 -12.01 -26.59 11.74
N LYS A 52 -12.36 -26.93 10.50
CA LYS A 52 -13.00 -28.23 10.17
C LYS A 52 -12.15 -29.44 10.56
N ARG A 53 -10.81 -29.34 10.43
CA ARG A 53 -9.89 -30.45 10.73
C ARG A 53 -9.57 -30.58 12.22
N LYS A 54 -9.43 -29.45 12.91
CA LYS A 54 -9.00 -29.40 14.32
C LYS A 54 -10.14 -29.27 15.33
N GLY A 55 -11.35 -28.96 14.86
CA GLY A 55 -12.52 -28.70 15.71
C GLY A 55 -12.46 -27.37 16.47
N ASP A 56 -11.52 -26.47 16.12
CA ASP A 56 -11.32 -25.21 16.82
C ASP A 56 -11.59 -24.02 15.90
N ILE A 57 -12.45 -23.10 16.34
CA ILE A 57 -12.85 -21.94 15.56
C ILE A 57 -11.92 -20.78 15.88
N MET A 58 -11.10 -20.43 14.89
CA MET A 58 -10.24 -19.26 14.96
C MET A 58 -11.06 -17.98 15.11
N LYS A 59 -10.67 -17.12 16.07
CA LYS A 59 -11.36 -15.86 16.30
C LYS A 59 -11.24 -14.94 15.07
N PRO A 60 -12.32 -14.25 14.64
CA PRO A 60 -12.28 -13.37 13.48
C PRO A 60 -11.19 -12.29 13.53
N GLN A 61 -10.85 -11.80 14.73
CA GLN A 61 -9.79 -10.80 14.93
C GLN A 61 -8.42 -11.31 14.48
N TYR A 62 -8.13 -12.60 14.68
CA TYR A 62 -6.88 -13.20 14.23
C TYR A 62 -6.85 -13.38 12.71
N ILE A 63 -7.97 -13.75 12.11
CA ILE A 63 -8.07 -13.88 10.65
C ILE A 63 -7.84 -12.50 9.99
N ALA A 64 -8.46 -11.46 10.56
CA ALA A 64 -8.28 -10.09 10.09
C ALA A 64 -6.83 -9.59 10.27
N SER A 65 -6.18 -9.90 11.40
CA SER A 65 -4.78 -9.48 11.62
C SER A 65 -3.84 -10.13 10.61
N VAL A 66 -4.03 -11.41 10.29
CA VAL A 66 -3.18 -12.11 9.29
C VAL A 66 -3.24 -11.44 7.92
N ALA A 67 -4.41 -11.00 7.45
CA ALA A 67 -4.51 -10.31 6.16
C ALA A 67 -3.82 -8.94 6.17
N VAL A 68 -3.87 -8.25 7.31
CA VAL A 68 -3.15 -6.99 7.51
C VAL A 68 -1.64 -7.22 7.53
N ASP A 69 -1.16 -8.24 8.25
CA ASP A 69 0.26 -8.58 8.32
C ASP A 69 0.82 -8.94 6.92
N ILE A 70 0.04 -9.67 6.11
CA ILE A 70 0.40 -9.96 4.71
C ILE A 70 0.52 -8.66 3.91
N ALA A 71 -0.39 -7.70 4.10
CA ALA A 71 -0.34 -6.42 3.41
C ALA A 71 0.89 -5.60 3.81
N ASP A 72 1.23 -5.57 5.10
CA ASP A 72 2.39 -4.86 5.61
C ASP A 72 3.70 -5.46 5.04
N VAL A 73 3.86 -6.79 5.07
CA VAL A 73 5.03 -7.47 4.48
C VAL A 73 5.13 -7.21 2.97
N LEU A 74 4.02 -7.26 2.24
CA LEU A 74 4.04 -7.00 0.80
C LEU A 74 4.43 -5.55 0.49
N ILE A 75 3.94 -4.59 1.27
CA ILE A 75 4.32 -3.18 1.13
C ILE A 75 5.80 -2.98 1.41
N GLU A 76 6.36 -3.60 2.44
CA GLU A 76 7.80 -3.55 2.72
C GLU A 76 8.63 -4.05 1.53
N GLU A 77 8.23 -5.17 0.92
CA GLU A 77 8.89 -5.69 -0.28
C GLU A 77 8.74 -4.76 -1.50
N LEU A 78 7.57 -4.15 -1.70
CA LEU A 78 7.34 -3.21 -2.80
C LEU A 78 8.13 -1.92 -2.65
N LYS A 79 8.30 -1.44 -1.41
CA LYS A 79 9.11 -0.24 -1.11
C LYS A 79 10.60 -0.46 -1.39
N LYS A 80 11.12 -1.69 -1.27
CA LYS A 80 12.52 -2.01 -1.62
C LYS A 80 12.83 -1.89 -3.12
N LYS A 81 11.81 -1.93 -3.98
CA LYS A 81 11.94 -1.81 -5.45
C LYS A 81 11.87 -0.37 -5.95
N LYS A 82 11.88 0.63 -5.06
CA LYS A 82 11.95 2.06 -5.39
C LYS A 82 13.35 2.62 -5.13
#